data_AF-A0A813LN48-F1
#
_entry.id   AF-A0A813LN48-F1
#
_cell.length_a   1.000
_cell.length_b   1.000
_cell.length_c   1.000
_cell.angle_alpha   90.00
_cell.angle_beta   90.00
_cell.angle_gamma   90.00
#
_symmetry.space_group_name_H-M   'P 1'
#
loop_
_entity.id
_entity.type
_entity.pdbx_description
1 polymer ?
#
loop_
_entity_poly.entity_id
_entity_poly.type
_entity_poly.pdbx_seq_one_letter_code
_entity_poly.pdbx_strand_id
1 'polypeptide(L)'
;MKTAAVNVAKELQVPTSQIHIWIDILSIPQKHAGMKAMAVDSLYAFAQCADIMVIIVPDCWHEDTGVKADALSYSERVWTRVEQLAHCSQHGVASMFIQTAETFRQLPDGWMETVCTVFDGTMTCCRKKHPNGCRCDKQTLVIPLLALYHNIYKQNLSGYPSAAAKFIWDLIQKKGKDRMFPPNIQIARDTGITEVHELFGDTINRIEKIVVGENTDFVWSPTVSFIKPVHSISCEL
;
A
#
# COMPACT_ATOMS: atom_id res chain seq x y z
N MET A 1 16.77 5.92 -12.28
CA MET A 1 15.56 6.24 -13.08
C MET A 1 15.80 6.13 -14.58
N LYS A 2 16.69 6.92 -15.21
CA LYS A 2 16.96 6.83 -16.67
C LYS A 2 17.27 5.41 -17.15
N THR A 3 18.13 4.69 -16.42
CA THR A 3 18.45 3.29 -16.70
C THR A 3 17.23 2.38 -16.64
N ALA A 4 16.40 2.52 -15.60
CA ALA A 4 15.16 1.74 -15.46
C ALA A 4 14.19 1.99 -16.62
N ALA A 5 14.00 3.25 -17.02
CA ALA A 5 13.14 3.59 -18.15
C ALA A 5 13.63 2.98 -19.47
N VAL A 6 14.95 3.00 -19.71
CA VAL A 6 15.56 2.34 -20.89
C VAL A 6 15.36 0.82 -20.84
N ASN A 7 15.49 0.21 -19.67
CA ASN A 7 15.32 -1.23 -19.52
C ASN A 7 13.86 -1.66 -19.71
N VAL A 8 12.89 -0.92 -19.18
CA VAL A 8 11.46 -1.13 -19.44
C VAL A 8 11.16 -0.97 -20.94
N ALA A 9 11.68 0.08 -21.57
CA ALA A 9 11.47 0.31 -23.00
C ALA A 9 11.98 -0.87 -23.85
N LYS A 10 13.13 -1.45 -23.50
CA LYS A 10 13.66 -2.67 -24.13
C LYS A 10 12.77 -3.88 -23.89
N GLU A 11 12.32 -4.09 -22.65
CA GLU A 11 11.44 -5.21 -22.28
C GLU A 11 10.13 -5.18 -23.05
N LEU A 12 9.52 -3.99 -23.14
CA LEU A 12 8.27 -3.77 -23.87
C LEU A 12 8.45 -3.63 -25.39
N GLN A 13 9.70 -3.58 -25.87
CA GLN A 13 10.04 -3.35 -27.28
C GLN A 13 9.45 -2.04 -27.85
N VAL A 14 9.44 -0.98 -27.04
CA VAL A 14 8.98 0.36 -27.43
C VAL A 14 10.11 1.39 -27.34
N PRO A 15 10.03 2.50 -28.08
CA PRO A 15 10.95 3.62 -27.89
C PRO A 15 10.80 4.26 -26.51
N THR A 16 11.91 4.69 -25.89
CA THR A 16 11.87 5.40 -24.59
C THR A 16 11.03 6.68 -24.64
N SER A 17 10.86 7.31 -25.81
CA SER A 17 9.99 8.49 -25.99
C SER A 17 8.50 8.20 -25.80
N GLN A 18 8.08 6.94 -25.77
CA GLN A 18 6.71 6.53 -25.48
C GLN A 18 6.50 6.17 -24.00
N ILE A 19 7.57 6.16 -23.19
CA ILE A 19 7.50 5.86 -21.77
C ILE A 19 7.19 7.15 -20.98
N HIS A 20 6.05 7.17 -20.31
CA HIS A 20 5.68 8.21 -19.36
C HIS A 20 5.97 7.70 -17.95
N ILE A 21 6.63 8.51 -17.13
CA ILE A 21 7.08 8.11 -15.79
C ILE A 21 6.34 8.92 -14.75
N TRP A 22 5.66 8.22 -13.85
CA TRP A 22 5.17 8.78 -12.60
C TRP A 22 6.12 8.42 -11.46
N ILE A 23 6.40 9.39 -10.57
CA ILE A 23 7.34 9.22 -9.46
C ILE A 23 6.71 9.82 -8.22
N ASP A 24 6.55 9.01 -7.19
CA ASP A 24 5.95 9.34 -5.90
C ASP A 24 6.58 10.58 -5.24
N ILE A 25 7.91 10.63 -5.09
CA ILE A 25 8.61 11.65 -4.30
C ILE A 25 8.48 13.06 -4.90
N LEU A 26 8.36 13.17 -6.23
CA LEU A 26 8.22 14.44 -6.93
C LEU A 26 6.77 14.87 -7.10
N SER A 27 5.81 13.97 -6.85
CA SER A 27 4.39 14.20 -7.11
C SER A 27 3.60 14.63 -5.88
N ILE A 28 4.23 14.67 -4.69
CA ILE A 28 3.56 15.04 -3.43
C ILE A 28 3.85 16.52 -3.09
N PRO A 29 2.83 17.40 -3.11
CA PRO A 29 3.00 18.81 -2.73
C PRO A 29 3.48 18.93 -1.27
N GLN A 30 4.59 19.66 -1.04
CA GLN A 30 5.15 19.79 0.31
C GLN A 30 4.62 21.00 1.10
N LYS A 31 4.15 22.06 0.40
CA LYS A 31 3.78 23.32 1.06
C LYS A 31 2.40 23.31 1.72
N HIS A 32 1.42 22.65 1.10
CA HIS A 32 0.03 22.71 1.57
C HIS A 32 -0.39 21.35 2.14
N ALA A 33 -0.66 21.30 3.44
CA ALA A 33 -1.00 20.06 4.15
C ALA A 33 -2.19 19.31 3.54
N GLY A 34 -3.26 20.01 3.16
CA GLY A 34 -4.42 19.40 2.49
C GLY A 34 -4.08 18.73 1.16
N MET A 35 -3.40 19.43 0.24
CA MET A 35 -2.92 18.83 -1.02
C MET A 35 -1.94 17.69 -0.79
N LYS A 36 -1.07 17.78 0.22
CA LYS A 36 -0.18 16.68 0.62
C LYS A 36 -0.99 15.44 1.01
N ALA A 37 -2.02 15.62 1.86
CA ALA A 37 -2.89 14.54 2.28
C ALA A 37 -3.63 13.91 1.08
N MET A 38 -4.24 14.71 0.21
CA MET A 38 -4.92 14.20 -0.99
C MET A 38 -3.95 13.47 -1.94
N ALA A 39 -2.72 13.96 -2.09
CA ALA A 39 -1.70 13.29 -2.89
C ALA A 39 -1.31 11.93 -2.30
N VAL A 40 -1.13 11.86 -0.97
CA VAL A 40 -0.84 10.60 -0.26
C VAL A 40 -2.00 9.61 -0.38
N ASP A 41 -3.24 10.08 -0.21
CA ASP A 41 -4.45 9.24 -0.29
C ASP A 41 -4.66 8.68 -1.72
N SER A 42 -4.17 9.37 -2.74
CA SER A 42 -4.30 8.95 -4.15
C SER A 42 -3.16 8.07 -4.67
N LEU A 43 -2.08 7.87 -3.92
CA LEU A 43 -0.91 7.08 -4.36
C LEU A 43 -1.30 5.70 -4.89
N TYR A 44 -2.22 5.03 -4.22
CA TYR A 44 -2.65 3.67 -4.59
C TYR A 44 -3.44 3.64 -5.88
N ALA A 45 -4.22 4.69 -6.16
CA ALA A 45 -4.93 4.82 -7.42
C ALA A 45 -3.94 5.03 -8.58
N PHE A 46 -2.92 5.87 -8.39
CA PHE A 46 -1.85 6.03 -9.39
C PHE A 46 -1.07 4.74 -9.62
N ALA A 47 -0.68 4.05 -8.55
CA ALA A 47 0.00 2.75 -8.64
C ALA A 47 -0.85 1.71 -9.38
N GLN A 48 -2.15 1.68 -9.11
CA GLN A 48 -3.11 0.80 -9.77
C GLN A 48 -3.30 1.14 -11.26
N CYS A 49 -3.19 2.41 -11.66
CA CYS A 49 -3.36 2.85 -13.04
C CYS A 49 -2.08 2.73 -13.89
N ALA A 50 -0.91 2.57 -13.29
CA ALA A 50 0.34 2.42 -14.05
C ALA A 50 0.38 1.06 -14.76
N ASP A 51 0.70 1.03 -16.06
CA ASP A 51 0.81 -0.21 -16.84
C ASP A 51 1.97 -1.10 -16.35
N ILE A 52 3.05 -0.47 -15.89
CA ILE A 52 4.26 -1.14 -15.39
C ILE A 52 4.70 -0.49 -14.08
N MET A 53 5.04 -1.30 -13.10
CA MET A 53 5.65 -0.85 -11.85
C MET A 53 7.12 -1.26 -11.79
N VAL A 54 8.00 -0.28 -11.51
CA VAL A 54 9.43 -0.54 -11.31
C VAL A 54 9.84 -0.12 -9.91
N ILE A 55 10.29 -1.08 -9.12
CA ILE A 55 10.89 -0.87 -7.80
C ILE A 55 12.36 -0.50 -8.02
N ILE A 56 12.73 0.75 -7.71
CA ILE A 56 14.11 1.22 -7.85
C ILE A 56 14.77 1.23 -6.46
N VAL A 57 15.67 0.28 -6.24
CA VAL A 57 16.32 0.03 -4.95
C VAL A 57 17.83 -0.15 -5.15
N PRO A 58 18.56 0.95 -5.41
CA PRO A 58 20.01 0.88 -5.38
C PRO A 58 20.45 0.52 -3.95
N ASP A 59 21.52 -0.27 -3.81
CA ASP A 59 22.13 -0.45 -2.50
C ASP A 59 22.73 0.88 -2.05
N CYS A 60 22.04 1.56 -1.14
CA CYS A 60 22.47 2.85 -0.62
C CYS A 60 22.27 2.94 0.90
N TRP A 61 22.67 4.07 1.47
CA TRP A 61 22.58 4.35 2.90
C TRP A 61 21.83 5.66 3.09
N HIS A 62 20.88 5.68 4.02
CA HIS A 62 20.23 6.92 4.43
C HIS A 62 21.24 7.86 5.06
N GLU A 63 21.37 9.07 4.53
CA GLU A 63 22.35 10.07 4.99
C GLU A 63 22.20 10.38 6.49
N ASP A 64 20.97 10.62 6.96
CA ASP A 64 20.73 11.02 8.35
C ASP A 64 20.82 9.89 9.37
N THR A 65 20.41 8.68 8.97
CA THR A 65 20.24 7.55 9.91
C THR A 65 21.33 6.50 9.81
N GLY A 66 22.11 6.51 8.73
CA GLY A 66 23.07 5.45 8.43
C GLY A 66 22.42 4.07 8.32
N VAL A 67 21.11 3.99 8.05
CA VAL A 67 20.40 2.72 7.84
C VAL A 67 20.50 2.33 6.38
N LYS A 68 20.75 1.04 6.12
CA LYS A 68 20.84 0.50 4.75
C LYS A 68 19.48 0.60 4.05
N ALA A 69 19.49 1.17 2.86
CA ALA A 69 18.35 1.24 1.95
C ALA A 69 18.59 0.26 0.81
N ASP A 70 17.87 -0.87 0.80
CA ASP A 70 17.98 -1.93 -0.19
C ASP A 70 16.60 -2.54 -0.48
N ALA A 71 16.57 -3.61 -1.29
CA ALA A 71 15.32 -4.29 -1.62
C ALA A 71 14.57 -4.82 -0.38
N LEU A 72 15.30 -5.30 0.63
CA LEU A 72 14.70 -5.81 1.85
C LEU A 72 14.06 -4.67 2.62
N SER A 73 14.80 -3.60 2.90
CA SER A 73 14.26 -2.47 3.67
C SER A 73 13.16 -1.73 2.92
N TYR A 74 13.19 -1.70 1.58
CA TYR A 74 12.07 -1.24 0.76
C TYR A 74 10.83 -2.12 0.98
N SER A 75 10.98 -3.44 0.94
CA SER A 75 9.86 -4.39 1.12
C SER A 75 9.27 -4.37 2.53
N GLU A 76 9.98 -3.85 3.54
CA GLU A 76 9.51 -3.75 4.92
C GLU A 76 8.63 -2.53 5.18
N ARG A 77 8.60 -1.54 4.29
CA ARG A 77 7.82 -0.30 4.51
C ARG A 77 6.36 -0.52 4.15
N VAL A 78 5.44 -0.09 5.02
CA VAL A 78 4.01 -0.33 4.78
C VAL A 78 3.51 0.38 3.51
N TRP A 79 3.90 1.62 3.27
CA TRP A 79 3.45 2.39 2.10
C TRP A 79 3.81 1.71 0.78
N THR A 80 5.06 1.26 0.66
CA THR A 80 5.55 0.58 -0.54
C THR A 80 4.82 -0.74 -0.76
N ARG A 81 4.44 -1.43 0.32
CA ARG A 81 3.65 -2.67 0.21
C ARG A 81 2.27 -2.43 -0.39
N VAL A 82 1.58 -1.37 0.01
CA VAL A 82 0.24 -1.05 -0.51
C VAL A 82 0.30 -0.66 -1.97
N GLU A 83 1.28 0.13 -2.39
CA GLU A 83 1.46 0.50 -3.80
C GLU A 83 1.64 -0.73 -4.68
N GLN A 84 2.51 -1.64 -4.26
CA GLN A 84 2.76 -2.90 -4.96
C GLN A 84 1.52 -3.79 -4.99
N LEU A 85 0.81 -3.91 -3.87
CA LEU A 85 -0.44 -4.68 -3.81
C LEU A 85 -1.51 -4.08 -4.72
N ALA A 86 -1.65 -2.75 -4.74
CA ALA A 86 -2.61 -2.05 -5.60
C ALA A 86 -2.31 -2.28 -7.08
N HIS A 87 -1.06 -2.09 -7.52
CA HIS A 87 -0.66 -2.37 -8.89
C HIS A 87 -0.87 -3.85 -9.27
N CYS A 88 -0.38 -4.77 -8.43
CA CYS A 88 -0.48 -6.20 -8.68
C CYS A 88 -1.93 -6.69 -8.76
N SER A 89 -2.85 -6.06 -8.02
CA SER A 89 -4.28 -6.39 -8.06
C SER A 89 -4.95 -6.13 -9.41
N GLN A 90 -4.38 -5.21 -10.21
CA GLN A 90 -4.91 -4.83 -11.52
C GLN A 90 -4.14 -5.48 -12.67
N HIS A 91 -2.81 -5.44 -12.61
CA HIS A 91 -1.93 -5.82 -13.73
C HIS A 91 -1.19 -7.15 -13.52
N GLY A 92 -1.22 -7.69 -12.29
CA GLY A 92 -0.51 -8.90 -11.92
C GLY A 92 0.97 -8.66 -11.65
N VAL A 93 1.71 -9.74 -11.36
CA VAL A 93 3.16 -9.67 -11.05
C VAL A 93 4.04 -9.56 -12.31
N ALA A 94 3.51 -9.91 -13.48
CA ALA A 94 4.24 -9.87 -14.75
C ALA A 94 4.61 -8.45 -15.20
N SER A 95 3.83 -7.45 -14.77
CA SER A 95 4.08 -6.03 -15.02
C SER A 95 5.00 -5.38 -13.97
N MET A 96 5.58 -6.16 -13.06
CA MET A 96 6.40 -5.66 -11.94
C MET A 96 7.86 -6.02 -12.11
N PHE A 97 8.73 -5.01 -12.02
CA PHE A 97 10.18 -5.14 -12.17
C PHE A 97 10.91 -4.55 -10.97
N ILE A 98 12.13 -5.03 -10.75
CA ILE A 98 13.05 -4.50 -9.74
C ILE A 98 14.37 -4.09 -10.40
N GLN A 99 14.82 -2.88 -10.08
CA GLN A 99 16.10 -2.32 -10.50
C GLN A 99 16.99 -2.13 -9.27
N THR A 100 18.05 -2.93 -9.17
CA THR A 100 19.15 -2.70 -8.22
C THR A 100 20.27 -1.88 -8.88
N ALA A 101 21.39 -1.66 -8.19
CA ALA A 101 22.56 -1.03 -8.81
C ALA A 101 23.11 -1.85 -10.00
N GLU A 102 22.93 -3.17 -9.96
CA GLU A 102 23.58 -4.11 -10.88
C GLU A 102 22.61 -4.70 -11.91
N THR A 103 21.34 -4.89 -11.55
CA THR A 103 20.41 -5.70 -12.34
C THR A 103 19.05 -5.04 -12.53
N PHE A 104 18.44 -5.32 -13.67
CA PHE A 104 17.03 -5.10 -13.96
C PHE A 104 16.40 -6.44 -14.28
N ARG A 105 15.36 -6.81 -13.55
CA ARG A 105 14.68 -8.10 -13.75
C ARG A 105 13.23 -8.02 -13.32
N GLN A 106 12.44 -9.00 -13.76
CA GLN A 106 11.12 -9.24 -13.21
C GLN A 106 11.21 -9.48 -11.70
N LEU A 107 10.15 -9.12 -10.99
CA LEU A 107 10.06 -9.29 -9.54
C LEU A 107 10.32 -10.76 -9.14
N PRO A 108 11.14 -11.04 -8.12
CA PRO A 108 11.45 -12.41 -7.72
C PRO A 108 10.21 -13.20 -7.29
N ASP A 109 10.24 -14.51 -7.54
CA ASP A 109 9.20 -15.42 -7.04
C ASP A 109 9.04 -15.31 -5.53
N GLY A 110 7.79 -15.40 -5.06
CA GLY A 110 7.46 -15.29 -3.64
C GLY A 110 7.53 -13.87 -3.08
N TRP A 111 7.99 -12.86 -3.81
CA TRP A 111 8.07 -11.48 -3.32
C TRP A 111 6.71 -10.96 -2.82
N MET A 112 5.65 -11.18 -3.59
CA MET A 112 4.30 -10.77 -3.23
C MET A 112 3.75 -11.50 -2.02
N GLU A 113 4.28 -12.67 -1.66
CA GLU A 113 3.89 -13.37 -0.42
C GLU A 113 4.31 -12.64 0.84
N THR A 114 5.38 -11.86 0.77
CA THR A 114 5.82 -10.99 1.85
C THR A 114 5.06 -9.67 1.80
N VAL A 115 4.91 -9.09 0.60
CA VAL A 115 4.32 -7.76 0.42
C VAL A 115 2.82 -7.72 0.71
N CYS A 116 2.07 -8.79 0.40
CA CYS A 116 0.62 -8.83 0.58
C CYS A 116 0.17 -8.70 2.04
N THR A 117 1.01 -9.05 3.02
CA THR A 117 0.75 -8.77 4.44
C THR A 117 1.21 -7.35 4.78
N VAL A 118 0.48 -6.38 4.25
CA VAL A 118 0.79 -4.93 4.32
C VAL A 118 1.16 -4.49 5.74
N PHE A 119 0.37 -4.90 6.73
CA PHE A 119 0.50 -4.41 8.11
C PHE A 119 1.60 -5.09 8.94
N ASP A 120 2.24 -6.14 8.41
CA ASP A 120 3.48 -6.70 8.96
C ASP A 120 4.66 -5.73 8.75
N GLY A 121 4.51 -4.76 7.85
CA GLY A 121 5.52 -3.74 7.59
C GLY A 121 5.64 -2.69 8.71
N THR A 122 6.73 -1.93 8.60
CA THR A 122 7.09 -0.83 9.48
C THR A 122 6.61 0.51 8.93
N MET A 123 6.16 1.39 9.84
CA MET A 123 5.84 2.78 9.56
C MET A 123 6.63 3.71 10.46
N THR A 124 6.99 4.88 9.94
CA THR A 124 7.74 5.90 10.68
C THR A 124 6.99 6.38 11.92
N CYS A 125 5.67 6.61 11.82
CA CYS A 125 4.84 7.02 12.97
C CYS A 125 4.88 5.97 14.11
N CYS A 126 4.81 4.68 13.77
CA CYS A 126 4.96 3.60 14.74
C CYS A 126 6.34 3.55 15.38
N ARG A 127 7.41 3.69 14.58
CA ARG A 127 8.79 3.71 15.08
C ARG A 127 9.05 4.89 16.02
N LYS A 128 8.49 6.06 15.71
CA LYS A 128 8.53 7.26 16.57
C LYS A 128 7.58 7.17 17.79
N LYS A 129 6.86 6.04 17.97
CA LYS A 129 5.88 5.81 19.05
C LYS A 129 4.77 6.86 19.12
N HIS A 130 4.35 7.40 17.97
CA HIS A 130 3.23 8.33 17.86
C HIS A 130 3.31 9.52 18.84
N PRO A 131 4.33 10.40 18.70
CA PRO A 131 4.56 11.47 19.66
C PRO A 131 3.35 12.40 19.75
N ASN A 132 3.08 12.91 20.94
CA ASN A 132 1.92 13.77 21.23
C ASN A 132 0.56 13.09 20.94
N GLY A 133 0.51 11.75 21.00
CA GLY A 133 -0.72 11.00 20.76
C GLY A 133 -1.24 11.08 19.33
N CYS A 134 -0.37 11.33 18.35
CA CYS A 134 -0.79 11.45 16.95
C CYS A 134 -1.45 10.15 16.43
N ARG A 135 -2.29 10.31 15.41
CA ARG A 135 -2.98 9.18 14.75
C ARG A 135 -1.94 8.27 14.08
N CYS A 136 -2.18 6.96 14.10
CA CYS A 136 -1.34 6.02 13.37
C CYS A 136 -1.69 6.05 11.87
N ASP A 137 -0.67 6.22 11.03
CA ASP A 137 -0.86 6.28 9.58
C ASP A 137 -1.40 4.95 9.00
N LYS A 138 -1.23 3.82 9.70
CA LYS A 138 -1.86 2.54 9.29
C LYS A 138 -3.37 2.68 9.12
N GLN A 139 -4.01 3.58 9.88
CA GLN A 139 -5.45 3.81 9.82
C GLN A 139 -5.90 4.56 8.56
N THR A 140 -5.02 5.26 7.85
CA THR A 140 -5.40 5.92 6.59
C THR A 140 -5.50 4.92 5.43
N LEU A 141 -4.87 3.75 5.57
CA LEU A 141 -4.85 2.68 4.57
C LEU A 141 -6.12 1.83 4.53
N VAL A 142 -7.01 1.97 5.52
CA VAL A 142 -8.22 1.15 5.62
C VAL A 142 -9.09 1.33 4.37
N ILE A 143 -9.43 2.57 4.01
CA ILE A 143 -10.33 2.83 2.88
C ILE A 143 -9.76 2.32 1.54
N PRO A 144 -8.50 2.62 1.16
CA PRO A 144 -7.91 2.06 -0.06
C PRO A 144 -7.90 0.53 -0.11
N LEU A 145 -7.57 -0.13 1.01
CA LEU A 145 -7.50 -1.59 1.07
C LEU A 145 -8.88 -2.25 1.08
N LEU A 146 -9.90 -1.62 1.67
CA LEU A 146 -11.28 -2.07 1.57
C LEU A 146 -11.78 -2.00 0.11
N ALA A 147 -11.46 -0.94 -0.61
CA ALA A 147 -11.83 -0.80 -2.03
C ALA A 147 -11.15 -1.88 -2.89
N LEU A 148 -9.86 -2.12 -2.66
CA LEU A 148 -9.11 -3.20 -3.31
C LEU A 148 -9.75 -4.55 -3.02
N TYR A 149 -10.00 -4.85 -1.74
CA TYR A 149 -10.61 -6.12 -1.32
C TYR A 149 -11.98 -6.33 -1.96
N HIS A 150 -12.86 -5.32 -1.91
CA HIS A 150 -14.17 -5.35 -2.55
C HIS A 150 -14.07 -5.71 -4.05
N ASN A 151 -13.15 -5.07 -4.78
CA ASN A 151 -12.97 -5.31 -6.20
C ASN A 151 -12.46 -6.73 -6.50
N ILE A 152 -11.50 -7.22 -5.73
CA ILE A 152 -11.00 -8.60 -5.86
C ILE A 152 -12.10 -9.62 -5.53
N TYR A 153 -12.82 -9.41 -4.43
CA TYR A 153 -13.88 -10.32 -4.00
C TYR A 153 -15.01 -10.40 -5.04
N LYS A 154 -15.47 -9.25 -5.55
CA LYS A 154 -16.48 -9.18 -6.60
C LYS A 154 -16.02 -9.87 -7.90
N GLN A 155 -14.77 -9.70 -8.31
CA GLN A 155 -14.22 -10.41 -9.47
C GLN A 155 -14.13 -11.92 -9.24
N ASN A 156 -13.75 -12.35 -8.05
CA ASN A 156 -13.69 -13.77 -7.72
C ASN A 156 -15.08 -14.43 -7.77
N LEU A 157 -16.13 -13.72 -7.33
CA LEU A 157 -17.51 -14.21 -7.39
C LEU A 157 -18.13 -14.20 -8.79
N SER A 158 -17.59 -13.45 -9.75
CA SER A 158 -18.16 -13.36 -11.10
C SER A 158 -18.05 -14.67 -11.91
N GLY A 159 -17.26 -15.64 -11.42
CA GLY A 159 -16.93 -16.88 -12.12
C GLY A 159 -15.80 -16.74 -13.15
N TYR A 160 -15.40 -15.51 -13.50
CA TYR A 160 -14.34 -15.22 -14.47
C TYR A 160 -13.39 -14.13 -13.93
N PRO A 161 -12.65 -14.40 -12.84
CA PRO A 161 -11.68 -13.44 -12.33
C PRO A 161 -10.54 -13.24 -13.33
N SER A 162 -10.04 -12.00 -13.42
CA SER A 162 -8.76 -11.74 -14.11
C SER A 162 -7.63 -12.56 -13.46
N ALA A 163 -6.57 -12.84 -14.21
CA ALA A 163 -5.41 -13.56 -13.68
C ALA A 163 -4.79 -12.83 -12.47
N ALA A 164 -4.73 -11.50 -12.53
CA ALA A 164 -4.29 -10.64 -11.43
C ALA A 164 -5.18 -10.79 -10.19
N ALA A 165 -6.51 -10.71 -10.37
CA ALA A 165 -7.44 -10.85 -9.26
C ALA A 165 -7.39 -12.25 -8.62
N LYS A 166 -7.30 -13.31 -9.45
CA LYS A 166 -7.13 -14.67 -8.98
C LYS A 166 -5.84 -14.83 -8.17
N PHE A 167 -4.73 -14.30 -8.66
CA PHE A 167 -3.44 -14.34 -7.96
C PHE A 167 -3.51 -13.68 -6.57
N ILE A 168 -4.10 -12.49 -6.48
CA ILE A 168 -4.29 -11.82 -5.18
C ILE A 168 -5.27 -12.58 -4.28
N TRP A 169 -6.35 -13.14 -4.84
CA TRP A 169 -7.28 -13.95 -4.08
C TRP A 169 -6.62 -15.19 -3.48
N ASP A 170 -5.79 -15.89 -4.24
CA ASP A 170 -5.01 -17.03 -3.78
C ASP A 170 -4.06 -16.64 -2.64
N LEU A 171 -3.45 -15.44 -2.70
CA LEU A 171 -2.65 -14.89 -1.60
C LEU A 171 -3.50 -14.62 -0.35
N ILE A 172 -4.70 -14.05 -0.51
CA ILE A 172 -5.64 -13.83 0.61
C ILE A 172 -6.00 -15.15 1.28
N GLN A 173 -6.32 -16.19 0.50
CA GLN A 173 -6.64 -17.51 1.03
C GLN A 173 -5.42 -18.14 1.72
N LYS A 174 -4.23 -18.03 1.12
CA LYS A 174 -2.99 -18.60 1.66
C LYS A 174 -2.56 -17.94 2.97
N LYS A 175 -2.66 -16.61 3.08
CA LYS A 175 -2.18 -15.85 4.25
C LYS A 175 -3.23 -15.69 5.34
N GLY A 176 -4.51 -15.80 4.97
CA GLY A 176 -5.65 -15.54 5.83
C GLY A 176 -6.09 -14.07 5.79
N LYS A 177 -7.41 -13.85 5.76
CA LYS A 177 -8.03 -12.51 5.72
C LYS A 177 -7.54 -11.64 6.88
N ASP A 178 -7.54 -12.17 8.10
CA ASP A 178 -7.18 -11.41 9.30
C ASP A 178 -5.70 -11.02 9.36
N ARG A 179 -4.83 -11.68 8.59
CA ARG A 179 -3.43 -11.27 8.51
C ARG A 179 -3.24 -10.14 7.49
N MET A 180 -3.94 -10.20 6.36
CA MET A 180 -3.88 -9.15 5.34
C MET A 180 -4.70 -7.89 5.72
N PHE A 181 -5.82 -8.10 6.41
CA PHE A 181 -6.79 -7.08 6.83
C PHE A 181 -7.10 -7.23 8.33
N PRO A 182 -6.14 -6.93 9.22
CA PRO A 182 -6.28 -7.24 10.63
C PRO A 182 -7.40 -6.44 11.30
N PRO A 183 -8.28 -7.07 12.10
CA PRO A 183 -9.38 -6.36 12.73
C PRO A 183 -8.89 -5.25 13.67
N ASN A 184 -7.74 -5.46 14.32
CA ASN A 184 -7.14 -4.52 15.28
C ASN A 184 -5.64 -4.38 15.05
N ILE A 185 -5.07 -3.28 15.55
CA ILE A 185 -3.62 -3.04 15.63
C ILE A 185 -3.21 -2.58 17.02
N GLN A 186 -1.96 -2.87 17.36
CA GLN A 186 -1.33 -2.34 18.57
C GLN A 186 -0.55 -1.06 18.24
N ILE A 187 -0.78 -0.03 19.04
CA ILE A 187 -0.16 1.29 18.89
C ILE A 187 0.62 1.58 20.17
N ALA A 188 1.95 1.53 20.09
CA ALA A 188 2.83 1.98 21.17
C ALA A 188 2.89 3.52 21.18
N ARG A 189 2.72 4.10 22.36
CA ARG A 189 2.82 5.53 22.66
C ARG A 189 4.19 5.90 23.23
N ASP A 190 4.55 7.17 23.13
CA ASP A 190 5.74 7.77 23.74
C ASP A 190 5.71 7.71 25.28
N THR A 191 4.51 7.70 25.86
CA THR A 191 4.26 7.47 27.30
C THR A 191 4.60 6.05 27.77
N GLY A 192 4.91 5.12 26.86
CA GLY A 192 5.15 3.71 27.16
C GLY A 192 3.89 2.85 27.23
N ILE A 193 2.71 3.45 27.06
CA ILE A 193 1.43 2.73 27.00
C ILE A 193 1.23 2.15 25.60
N THR A 194 0.75 0.91 25.52
CA THR A 194 0.30 0.29 24.26
C THR A 194 -1.21 0.23 24.26
N GLU A 195 -1.82 0.81 23.22
CA GLU A 195 -3.26 0.81 23.00
C GLU A 195 -3.63 -0.17 21.89
N VAL A 196 -4.81 -0.79 22.00
CA VAL A 196 -5.41 -1.58 20.94
C VAL A 196 -6.43 -0.71 20.23
N HIS A 197 -6.28 -0.55 18.92
CA HIS A 197 -7.19 0.22 18.07
C HIS A 197 -7.83 -0.69 17.04
N GLU A 198 -9.12 -0.48 16.80
CA GLU A 198 -9.79 -1.08 15.64
C GLU A 198 -9.14 -0.55 14.36
N LEU A 199 -8.89 -1.45 13.41
CA LEU A 199 -8.39 -1.12 12.09
C LEU A 199 -9.42 -1.48 11.01
N PHE A 200 -9.65 -2.78 10.77
CA PHE A 200 -10.71 -3.23 9.86
C PHE A 200 -11.98 -3.66 10.61
N GLY A 201 -11.88 -4.00 11.90
CA GLY A 201 -13.00 -4.53 12.68
C GLY A 201 -13.66 -5.71 11.97
N ASP A 202 -14.98 -5.64 11.80
CA ASP A 202 -15.78 -6.62 11.05
C ASP A 202 -16.02 -6.22 9.58
N THR A 203 -15.42 -5.12 9.10
CA THR A 203 -15.76 -4.49 7.82
C THR A 203 -15.52 -5.42 6.62
N ILE A 204 -14.50 -6.28 6.67
CA ILE A 204 -14.24 -7.27 5.63
C ILE A 204 -15.43 -8.22 5.45
N ASN A 205 -15.98 -8.74 6.56
CA ASN A 205 -17.15 -9.61 6.51
C ASN A 205 -18.40 -8.85 6.04
N ARG A 206 -18.53 -7.57 6.41
CA ARG A 206 -19.63 -6.73 5.92
C ARG A 206 -19.57 -6.53 4.41
N ILE A 207 -18.37 -6.29 3.85
CA ILE A 207 -18.18 -6.20 2.40
C ILE A 207 -18.62 -7.49 1.72
N GLU A 208 -18.21 -8.65 2.24
CA GLU A 208 -18.60 -9.93 1.66
C GLU A 208 -20.14 -10.06 1.60
N LYS A 209 -20.82 -9.78 2.71
CA LYS A 209 -22.30 -9.80 2.80
C LYS A 209 -22.98 -8.84 1.82
N ILE A 210 -22.47 -7.61 1.72
CA ILE A 210 -23.00 -6.60 0.78
C ILE A 210 -22.87 -7.09 -0.67
N VAL A 211 -21.72 -7.67 -1.02
CA VAL A 211 -21.46 -8.14 -2.40
C VAL A 211 -22.33 -9.35 -2.76
N VAL A 212 -22.61 -10.26 -1.83
CA VAL A 212 -23.49 -11.41 -2.08
C VAL A 212 -24.99 -11.07 -1.98
N GLY A 213 -25.34 -9.82 -1.64
CA GLY A 213 -26.73 -9.35 -1.54
C GLY A 213 -27.45 -9.81 -0.27
N GLU A 214 -26.72 -10.16 0.79
CA GLU A 214 -27.31 -10.42 2.10
C GLU A 214 -27.77 -9.12 2.75
N ASN A 215 -28.94 -9.14 3.41
CA ASN A 215 -29.51 -7.98 4.07
C ASN A 215 -28.59 -7.56 5.22
N THR A 216 -27.93 -6.41 5.09
CA THR A 216 -27.10 -5.84 6.16
C THR A 216 -27.95 -4.82 6.91
N ASP A 217 -28.43 -5.18 8.10
CA ASP A 217 -29.06 -4.23 9.01
C ASP A 217 -28.01 -3.18 9.40
N PHE A 218 -27.98 -2.08 8.65
CA PHE A 218 -27.00 -1.03 8.79
C PHE A 218 -27.31 -0.21 10.04
N VAL A 219 -26.58 -0.45 11.13
CA VAL A 219 -26.53 0.44 12.29
C VAL A 219 -25.26 1.28 12.19
N TRP A 220 -25.41 2.52 11.72
CA TRP A 220 -24.34 3.51 11.77
C TRP A 220 -24.03 3.86 13.23
N SER A 221 -22.85 3.47 13.73
CA SER A 221 -22.33 3.99 15.00
C SER A 221 -21.57 5.29 14.73
N PRO A 222 -21.97 6.45 15.29
CA PRO A 222 -21.34 7.75 15.07
C PRO A 222 -19.90 7.88 15.62
N THR A 223 -19.33 6.84 16.23
CA THR A 223 -18.07 6.96 16.98
C THR A 223 -16.81 6.97 16.13
N VAL A 224 -16.89 6.74 14.81
CA VAL A 224 -15.77 7.03 13.92
C VAL A 224 -15.86 8.51 13.54
N SER A 225 -15.06 9.33 14.20
CA SER A 225 -14.91 10.75 13.89
C SER A 225 -14.31 10.95 12.50
N PHE A 226 -15.15 10.82 11.46
CA PHE A 226 -14.81 11.26 10.13
C PHE A 226 -14.80 12.79 10.12
N ILE A 227 -13.60 13.32 9.86
CA ILE A 227 -13.33 14.72 9.53
C ILE A 227 -13.61 15.70 10.69
N LYS A 228 -12.68 15.78 11.64
CA LYS A 228 -12.39 17.09 12.25
C LYS A 228 -11.44 17.86 11.30
N PRO A 229 -11.67 19.15 11.06
CA PRO A 229 -10.81 19.96 10.21
C PRO A 229 -9.36 19.89 10.71
N VAL A 230 -8.45 19.81 9.76
CA VAL A 230 -6.99 19.77 9.95
C VAL A 230 -6.57 21.06 10.65
N HIS A 231 -6.42 21.04 11.98
CA HIS A 231 -5.48 21.92 12.64
C HIS A 231 -4.10 21.30 12.45
N SER A 232 -3.31 21.98 11.62
CA SER A 232 -1.91 21.71 11.33
C SER A 232 -1.11 21.49 12.61
N ILE A 233 -0.61 20.28 12.81
CA ILE A 233 0.60 20.06 13.60
C ILE A 233 1.55 19.32 12.69
N SER A 234 2.55 20.06 12.23
CA SER A 234 3.76 19.55 11.59
C SER A 234 4.44 18.57 12.54
N CYS A 235 4.34 17.27 12.26
CA CYS A 235 5.43 16.37 12.59
C CYS A 235 6.53 16.65 11.56
N GLU A 236 7.46 17.52 11.93
CA GLU A 236 8.69 17.74 11.17
C GLU A 236 9.43 16.41 11.00
N LEU A 237 10.02 16.26 9.82
CA LEU A 237 10.76 15.09 9.35
C LEU A 237 11.90 14.77 10.33
#